data_AF-A0A373VJP8-F1
#
_entry.id   AF-A0A373VJP8-F1
#
_cell.length_a   1.000
_cell.length_b   1.000
_cell.length_c   1.000
_cell.angle_alpha   90.00
_cell.angle_beta   90.00
_cell.angle_gamma   90.00
#
_symmetry.space_group_name_H-M   'P 1'
#
loop_
_entity.id
_entity.type
_entity.pdbx_description
1 polymer ?
#
loop_
_entity_poly.entity_id
_entity_poly.type
_entity_poly.pdbx_seq_one_letter_code
_entity_poly.pdbx_strand_id
1 'polypeptide(L)' 'KTDGKHYELSVAMSASPTMMSAIEYDKVLNIVDFANMMTYDLNGAWGGFTAHQTALYTNPAYDGGDASLSVDSCIKYL' A
#
# COMPACT_ATOMS: atom_id res chain seq x y z
N LYS A 1 -30.58 -1.30 -8.70
CA LYS A 1 -30.46 -2.47 -7.80
C LYS A 1 -31.73 -3.28 -7.91
N THR A 2 -31.64 -4.56 -8.26
CA THR A 2 -32.81 -5.39 -8.63
C THR A 2 -33.45 -6.07 -7.41
N ASP A 3 -32.68 -6.28 -6.33
CA ASP A 3 -33.11 -7.01 -5.12
C ASP A 3 -33.08 -6.17 -3.83
N GLY A 4 -32.82 -4.85 -3.95
CA GLY A 4 -32.77 -3.93 -2.82
C GLY A 4 -31.55 -4.08 -1.91
N LYS A 5 -30.53 -4.90 -2.26
CA LYS A 5 -29.34 -5.10 -1.43
C LYS A 5 -28.18 -4.19 -1.85
N HIS A 6 -27.34 -3.83 -0.88
CA HIS A 6 -26.02 -3.27 -1.14
C HIS A 6 -25.01 -4.40 -1.17
N TYR A 7 -24.20 -4.46 -2.24
CA TYR A 7 -23.12 -5.43 -2.42
C TYR A 7 -21.83 -4.64 -2.40
N GLU A 8 -20.97 -4.93 -1.43
CA GLU A 8 -19.70 -4.25 -1.29
C GLU A 8 -18.71 -4.72 -2.36
N LEU A 9 -17.98 -3.77 -2.92
CA LEU A 9 -16.82 -4.00 -3.77
C LEU A 9 -15.59 -3.45 -3.06
N SER A 10 -14.58 -4.29 -2.87
CA SER A 10 -13.30 -3.88 -2.31
C SER A 10 -12.13 -4.33 -3.17
N VAL A 11 -10.95 -3.79 -2.89
CA VAL A 11 -9.71 -4.09 -3.62
C VAL A 11 -8.53 -4.19 -2.66
N ALA A 12 -7.56 -5.05 -2.99
CA ALA A 12 -6.24 -5.07 -2.34
C ALA A 12 -5.24 -4.31 -3.21
N MET A 13 -4.57 -3.30 -2.65
CA MET A 13 -3.71 -2.38 -3.42
C MET A 13 -2.29 -2.31 -2.85
N SER A 14 -1.30 -2.06 -3.70
CA SER A 14 0.10 -2.05 -3.30
C SER A 14 0.43 -0.86 -2.40
N ALA A 15 1.34 -1.06 -1.45
CA ALA A 15 1.94 -0.01 -0.62
C ALA A 15 3.29 0.49 -1.14
N SER A 16 3.73 0.04 -2.33
CA SER A 16 4.97 0.48 -2.96
C SER A 16 4.71 1.70 -3.84
N PRO A 17 5.36 2.87 -3.61
CA PRO A 17 5.18 4.07 -4.44
C PRO A 17 5.37 3.80 -5.94
N THR A 18 6.33 2.95 -6.31
CA THR A 18 6.57 2.55 -7.71
C THR A 18 5.34 1.89 -8.31
N MET A 19 4.75 0.91 -7.63
CA MET A 19 3.54 0.22 -8.11
C MET A 19 2.32 1.12 -8.02
N MET A 20 2.26 1.99 -7.01
CA MET A 20 1.16 2.94 -6.83
C MET A 20 1.11 3.95 -7.98
N SER A 21 2.27 4.38 -8.51
CA SER A 21 2.35 5.31 -9.65
C SER A 21 1.72 4.80 -10.94
N ALA A 22 1.51 3.49 -11.06
CA ALA A 22 0.91 2.86 -12.25
C ALA A 22 -0.64 2.82 -12.21
N ILE A 23 -1.27 3.29 -11.13
CA ILE A 23 -2.73 3.19 -10.92
C ILE A 23 -3.31 4.59 -10.68
N GLU A 24 -4.47 4.87 -11.27
CA GLU A 24 -5.28 6.07 -11.00
C GLU A 24 -6.10 5.88 -9.70
N TYR A 25 -5.45 6.00 -8.54
CA TYR A 25 -6.06 5.72 -7.24
C TYR A 25 -7.31 6.57 -6.97
N ASP A 26 -7.28 7.85 -7.33
CA ASP A 26 -8.40 8.76 -7.22
C ASP A 26 -9.65 8.22 -7.94
N LYS A 27 -9.48 7.62 -9.12
CA LYS A 27 -10.59 7.01 -9.86
C LYS A 27 -11.05 5.70 -9.24
N VAL A 28 -10.13 4.85 -8.79
CA VAL A 28 -10.46 3.55 -8.18
C VAL A 28 -11.18 3.73 -6.84
N LEU A 29 -10.70 4.63 -5.98
CA LEU A 29 -11.27 4.89 -4.66
C LEU A 29 -12.67 5.53 -4.72
N ASN A 30 -13.05 6.11 -5.86
CA ASN A 30 -14.42 6.58 -6.12
C ASN A 30 -15.38 5.46 -6.58
N ILE A 31 -14.89 4.25 -6.85
CA ILE A 31 -15.68 3.10 -7.34
C ILE A 31 -15.91 2.07 -6.23
N VAL A 32 -14.88 1.78 -5.43
CA VAL A 32 -14.92 0.76 -4.38
C VAL A 32 -15.47 1.32 -3.07
N ASP A 33 -16.07 0.47 -2.24
CA ASP A 33 -16.54 0.85 -0.91
C ASP A 33 -15.38 1.06 0.07
N PHE A 34 -14.31 0.27 -0.10
CA PHE A 34 -13.05 0.44 0.63
C PHE A 34 -11.88 -0.25 -0.08
N ALA A 35 -10.66 0.21 0.24
CA ALA A 35 -9.42 -0.41 -0.22
C ALA A 35 -8.62 -0.96 0.97
N ASN A 36 -8.13 -2.19 0.81
CA ASN A 36 -7.18 -2.82 1.72
C ASN A 36 -5.76 -2.58 1.20
N MET A 37 -5.03 -1.66 1.80
CA MET A 37 -3.64 -1.41 1.43
C MET A 37 -2.76 -2.57 1.95
N MET A 38 -2.00 -3.19 1.05
CA MET A 38 -1.06 -4.27 1.35
C MET A 38 0.23 -3.68 1.94
N THR A 39 0.14 -3.06 3.12
CA THR A 39 1.27 -2.44 3.84
C THR A 39 2.12 -3.48 4.58
N TYR A 40 2.42 -4.55 3.86
CA TYR A 40 3.25 -5.68 4.23
C TYR A 40 4.03 -6.10 2.99
N ASP A 41 5.02 -6.98 3.17
CA ASP A 41 6.01 -7.35 2.16
C ASP A 41 6.74 -6.12 1.60
N LEU A 42 6.92 -5.10 2.45
CA LEU A 42 7.68 -3.89 2.12
C LEU A 42 9.16 -4.22 1.90
N ASN A 43 9.67 -5.15 2.72
CA ASN A 43 11.01 -5.69 2.60
C ASN A 43 10.98 -7.21 2.81
N GLY A 44 11.92 -7.92 2.20
CA GLY A 44 12.05 -9.36 2.34
C GLY A 44 13.35 -9.90 1.72
N ALA A 45 13.48 -11.22 1.69
CA ALA A 45 14.72 -11.91 1.30
C ALA A 45 15.20 -11.60 -0.14
N TRP A 46 14.35 -11.02 -0.98
CA TRP A 46 14.68 -10.58 -2.34
C TRP A 46 15.55 -9.31 -2.40
N GLY A 47 15.66 -8.54 -1.30
CA GLY A 47 16.36 -7.24 -1.29
C GLY A 47 17.86 -7.29 -1.04
N GLY A 48 18.41 -8.41 -0.55
CA GLY A 48 19.84 -8.53 -0.21
C GLY A 48 20.28 -7.78 1.05
N PHE A 49 19.33 -7.23 1.82
CA PHE A 49 19.54 -6.57 3.11
C PHE A 49 18.43 -6.96 4.11
N THR A 50 18.67 -6.73 5.40
CA THR A 50 17.66 -6.91 6.46
C THR A 50 16.95 -5.59 6.76
N ALA A 51 15.62 -5.61 6.80
CA ALA A 51 14.77 -4.46 7.15
C ALA A 51 13.41 -4.94 7.69
N HIS A 52 12.57 -4.03 8.16
CA HIS A 52 11.23 -4.36 8.64
C HIS A 52 10.29 -4.72 7.48
N GLN A 53 9.60 -5.85 7.60
CA GLN A 53 8.64 -6.31 6.59
C GLN A 53 7.36 -5.44 6.54
N THR A 54 7.03 -4.78 7.66
CA THR A 54 5.87 -3.88 7.82
C THR A 54 6.22 -2.69 8.74
N ALA A 55 7.19 -1.87 8.30
CA ALA A 55 7.58 -0.66 9.05
C ALA A 55 6.40 0.32 9.15
N LEU A 56 6.09 0.81 10.36
CA LEU A 56 5.06 1.86 10.53
C LEU A 56 5.55 3.21 9.98
N TYR A 57 6.81 3.55 10.23
CA TYR A 57 7.47 4.78 9.78
C TYR A 57 8.81 4.46 9.10
N THR A 58 9.28 5.37 8.25
CA THR A 58 10.62 5.26 7.66
C THR A 58 11.72 5.45 8.70
N ASN A 59 12.85 4.77 8.53
CA ASN A 59 14.02 4.91 9.40
C ASN A 59 15.22 5.48 8.61
N PRO A 60 15.64 6.73 8.86
CA PRO A 60 16.76 7.35 8.14
C PRO A 60 18.14 6.74 8.46
N ALA A 61 18.24 5.84 9.46
CA ALA A 61 19.45 5.09 9.73
C ALA A 61 19.68 3.92 8.76
N TYR A 62 18.72 3.65 7.87
CA TYR A 62 18.82 2.62 6.84
C TYR A 62 19.15 3.25 5.50
N ASP A 63 20.11 2.68 4.80
CA ASP A 63 20.52 3.13 3.46
C ASP A 63 19.69 2.47 2.34
N GLY A 64 18.78 1.55 2.69
CA GLY A 64 17.86 0.84 1.82
C GLY A 64 16.66 0.26 2.57
N GLY A 65 15.56 -0.03 1.86
CA GLY A 65 14.33 -0.56 2.46
C GLY A 65 13.54 0.47 3.27
N ASP A 66 13.62 0.36 4.60
CA ASP A 66 12.88 1.22 5.56
C ASP A 66 13.23 2.72 5.42
N ALA A 67 14.25 3.06 4.64
CA ALA A 67 14.55 4.45 4.25
C ALA A 67 13.38 5.15 3.54
N SER A 68 12.55 4.40 2.81
CA SER A 68 11.48 4.96 1.97
C SER A 68 10.18 4.15 1.97
N LEU A 69 10.18 2.93 2.52
CA LEU A 69 9.00 2.05 2.55
C LEU A 69 8.46 1.94 3.97
N SER A 70 7.22 2.40 4.16
CA SER A 70 6.48 2.28 5.42
C SER A 70 4.96 2.42 5.21
N VAL A 71 4.19 2.01 6.22
CA VAL A 71 2.74 2.24 6.29
C VAL A 71 2.43 3.74 6.13
N ASP A 72 3.12 4.61 6.89
CA ASP A 72 2.91 6.06 6.83
C ASP A 72 3.21 6.65 5.44
N SER A 73 4.27 6.20 4.78
CA SER A 73 4.59 6.64 3.40
C SER A 73 3.53 6.22 2.39
N CYS A 74 2.94 5.03 2.54
CA CYS A 74 1.83 4.56 1.69
C CYS A 74 0.59 5.44 1.87
N ILE A 75 0.22 5.76 3.11
CA ILE A 75 -0.97 6.58 3.38
C ILE A 75 -0.76 8.02 2.92
N LYS A 76 0.44 8.59 3.06
CA LYS A 76 0.75 9.94 2.57
C LYS A 76 0.76 10.07 1.04
N TYR A 77 0.86 8.95 0.32
CA TYR A 77 0.80 8.94 -1.15
C TYR A 77 -0.64 9.03 -1.67
N LEU A 78 -1.59 8.45 -0.94
CA LEU A 78 -3.03 8.50 -1.25
C LEU A 78 -3.59 9.92 -1.08
#